data_AF-A0A7C3A8V2-F1
#
_entry.id   AF-A0A7C3A8V2-F1
#
_cell.length_a   1.000
_cell.length_b   1.000
_cell.length_c   1.000
_cell.angle_alpha   90.00
_cell.angle_beta   90.00
_cell.angle_gamma   90.00
#
_symmetry.space_group_name_H-M   'P 1'
#
loop_
_entity.id
_entity.type
_entity.pdbx_description
1 polymer ?
#
loop_
_entity_poly.entity_id
_entity_poly.type
_entity_poly.pdbx_seq_one_letter_code
_entity_poly.pdbx_strand_id
1 'polypeptide(L)' 'MPLNTASVVIGLSYASLLFLVAVGLSVVFGLMRFVNLATGSLYLIGGYLAWTIAGELGSFWLALLGGALYV' A
#
# COMPACT_ATOMS: atom_id res chain seq x y z
N MET A 1 -19.75 28.25 7.43
CA MET A 1 -18.40 27.66 7.35
C MET A 1 -18.14 27.38 5.88
N PRO A 2 -17.18 28.04 5.21
CA PRO A 2 -16.97 27.82 3.78
C PRO A 2 -16.53 26.36 3.58
N LEU A 3 -17.19 25.67 2.64
CA LEU A 3 -16.78 24.34 2.21
C LEU A 3 -15.40 24.49 1.55
N ASN A 4 -14.37 24.15 2.30
CA ASN A 4 -13.00 24.11 1.85
C ASN A 4 -12.92 23.12 0.67
N THR A 5 -12.84 23.63 -0.56
CA THR A 5 -12.65 22.80 -1.77
C THR A 5 -11.40 21.95 -1.71
N ALA A 6 -10.37 22.37 -0.97
CA ALA A 6 -9.20 21.55 -0.69
C ALA A 6 -9.52 20.33 0.18
N SER A 7 -10.46 20.41 1.14
CA SER A 7 -10.92 19.23 1.91
C SER A 7 -11.56 18.19 1.00
N VAL A 8 -12.34 18.65 0.01
CA VAL A 8 -12.98 17.76 -0.97
C VAL A 8 -11.92 17.08 -1.85
N VAL A 9 -10.92 17.82 -2.31
CA VAL A 9 -9.82 17.27 -3.13
C VAL A 9 -8.95 16.30 -2.33
N ILE A 10 -8.64 16.61 -1.07
CA ILE A 10 -7.88 15.72 -0.17
C ILE A 10 -8.69 14.44 0.11
N GLY A 11 -9.97 14.57 0.41
CA GLY A 11 -10.86 13.43 0.63
C GLY A 11 -10.96 12.52 -0.60
N LEU A 12 -11.08 13.10 -1.79
CA LEU A 12 -11.11 12.35 -3.05
C LEU A 12 -9.77 11.66 -3.34
N SER A 13 -8.65 12.31 -3.03
CA SER A 13 -7.30 11.75 -3.20
C SER A 13 -7.07 10.56 -2.27
N TYR A 14 -7.50 10.65 -1.01
CA TYR A 14 -7.44 9.50 -0.10
C TYR A 14 -8.40 8.39 -0.51
N ALA A 15 -9.62 8.73 -0.95
CA ALA A 15 -10.59 7.74 -1.42
C ALA A 15 -10.07 6.99 -2.67
N SER A 16 -9.41 7.67 -3.60
CA SER A 16 -8.83 7.02 -4.79
C SER A 16 -7.66 6.09 -4.44
N LEU A 17 -6.80 6.48 -3.50
CA LEU A 17 -5.73 5.61 -2.98
C LEU A 17 -6.31 4.36 -2.32
N LEU A 18 -7.27 4.52 -1.41
CA LEU A 18 -7.92 3.39 -0.74
C LEU A 18 -8.68 2.51 -1.72
N PHE A 19 -9.33 3.10 -2.73
CA PHE A 19 -9.99 2.36 -3.81
C PHE A 19 -9.00 1.52 -4.61
N LEU A 20 -7.85 2.09 -4.99
CA LEU A 20 -6.81 1.36 -5.73
C LEU A 20 -6.29 0.16 -4.91
N VAL A 21 -6.05 0.36 -3.61
CA VAL A 21 -5.65 -0.73 -2.70
C VAL A 21 -6.72 -1.82 -2.62
N ALA A 22 -7.99 -1.44 -2.46
CA ALA A 22 -9.10 -2.38 -2.39
C ALA A 22 -9.29 -3.18 -3.70
N VAL A 23 -9.16 -2.52 -4.86
CA VAL A 23 -9.21 -3.18 -6.17
C VAL A 23 -8.05 -4.15 -6.33
N GLY A 24 -6.82 -3.75 -5.98
CA GLY A 24 -5.65 -4.64 -6.03
C GLY A 24 -5.83 -5.90 -5.18
N LEU A 25 -6.31 -5.73 -3.94
CA LEU A 25 -6.60 -6.84 -3.05
C LEU A 25 -7.73 -7.74 -3.59
N SER A 26 -8.76 -7.14 -4.20
CA SER A 26 -9.87 -7.88 -4.81
C SER A 26 -9.45 -8.68 -6.04
N VAL A 27 -8.52 -8.16 -6.85
CA VAL A 27 -7.96 -8.90 -8.00
C VAL A 27 -7.12 -10.08 -7.52
N VAL A 28 -6.24 -9.86 -6.52
CA VAL A 28 -5.41 -10.93 -5.94
C VAL A 28 -6.28 -12.05 -5.38
N PHE A 29 -7.30 -11.72 -4.56
CA PHE A 29 -8.20 -12.74 -4.01
C PHE A 29 -9.17 -13.30 -5.06
N GLY A 30 -9.63 -12.52 -6.02
CA GLY A 30 -10.58 -12.94 -7.05
C GLY A 30 -9.99 -13.93 -8.06
N LEU A 31 -8.67 -13.92 -8.25
CA LEU A 31 -7.96 -14.91 -9.08
C LEU A 31 -7.57 -16.18 -8.29
N MET A 32 -7.58 -16.12 -6.95
CA MET A 32 -7.21 -17.26 -6.11
C MET A 32 -8.40 -18.19 -5.84
N ARG A 33 -8.16 -19.50 -5.89
CA ARG A 33 -9.18 -20.54 -5.63
C ARG A 33 -9.42 -20.79 -4.13
N PHE A 34 -8.42 -20.45 -3.30
CA PHE A 34 -8.49 -20.46 -1.83
C PHE A 34 -7.77 -19.22 -1.30
N VAL A 35 -8.43 -18.48 -0.41
CA VAL A 35 -7.84 -17.29 0.21
C VAL A 35 -6.87 -17.73 1.30
N ASN A 36 -5.56 -17.58 1.04
CA ASN A 36 -4.53 -17.81 2.04
C ASN A 36 -3.97 -16.48 2.56
N LEU A 37 -4.16 -16.20 3.86
CA LEU A 37 -3.68 -14.99 4.51
C LEU A 37 -2.17 -14.98 4.75
N ALA A 38 -1.48 -16.11 4.65
CA ALA A 38 -0.02 -16.17 4.74
C ALA A 38 0.64 -15.30 3.66
N THR A 39 0.10 -15.35 2.43
CA THR A 39 0.56 -14.50 1.33
C THR A 39 0.37 -13.01 1.66
N GLY A 40 -0.77 -12.65 2.26
CA GLY A 40 -1.02 -11.28 2.75
C GLY A 40 -0.04 -10.84 3.83
N SER A 41 0.30 -11.73 4.78
CA SER A 41 1.28 -11.41 5.83
C SER A 41 2.70 -11.20 5.31
N LEU A 42 3.11 -11.92 4.25
CA LEU A 42 4.41 -11.69 3.60
C LEU A 42 4.46 -10.33 2.91
N TYR A 43 3.40 -9.94 2.18
CA TYR A 43 3.28 -8.59 1.60
C TYR A 43 3.41 -7.48 2.66
N LEU A 44 2.84 -7.67 3.85
CA LEU A 44 2.95 -6.70 4.95
C LEU A 44 4.37 -6.60 5.50
N ILE A 45 5.12 -7.71 5.57
CA ILE A 45 6.53 -7.72 6.00
C ILE A 45 7.38 -6.91 5.01
N GLY A 46 7.22 -7.13 3.70
CA GLY A 46 7.94 -6.36 2.69
C GLY A 46 7.59 -4.86 2.73
N GLY A 47 6.32 -4.53 2.92
CA GLY A 47 5.87 -3.14 3.08
C GLY A 47 6.46 -2.45 4.32
N TYR A 48 6.48 -3.13 5.47
CA TYR A 48 7.08 -2.59 6.69
C TYR A 48 8.59 -2.42 6.55
N LEU A 49 9.27 -3.37 5.91
CA LEU A 49 10.72 -3.27 5.67
C LEU A 49 11.05 -2.08 4.76
N ALA A 50 10.27 -1.85 3.69
CA ALA A 50 10.41 -0.67 2.85
C ALA A 50 10.19 0.63 3.63
N TRP A 51 9.17 0.68 4.50
CA TRP A 51 8.91 1.82 5.37
C TRP A 51 10.09 2.11 6.30
N THR A 52 10.62 1.08 6.96
CA THR A 52 11.75 1.22 7.89
C THR A 52 13.01 1.69 7.18
N ILE A 53 13.33 1.12 6.01
CA ILE A 53 14.50 1.55 5.21
C ILE A 53 14.30 2.98 4.70
N ALA A 54 13.11 3.35 4.25
CA ALA A 54 12.81 4.72 3.82
C ALA A 54 12.95 5.71 4.97
N GLY A 55 12.51 5.34 6.18
CA GLY A 55 12.58 6.18 7.38
C GLY A 55 13.99 6.33 7.95
N GLU A 56 14.77 5.26 8.00
CA GLU A 56 16.11 5.29 8.62
C GLU A 56 17.23 5.65 7.64
N LEU A 57 17.20 5.15 6.42
CA LEU A 57 18.27 5.39 5.43
C LEU A 57 17.97 6.57 4.51
N GLY A 58 16.72 7.05 4.45
CA GLY A 58 16.32 8.16 3.58
C GLY A 58 16.47 7.88 2.07
N SER A 59 16.75 6.63 1.69
CA SER A 59 17.03 6.24 0.31
C SER A 59 15.85 5.47 -0.28
N PHE A 60 15.17 6.12 -1.23
CA PHE A 60 14.05 5.52 -1.97
C PHE A 60 14.45 4.22 -2.67
N TRP A 61 15.61 4.20 -3.32
CA TRP A 61 16.06 3.03 -4.08
C TRP A 61 16.38 1.84 -3.19
N LEU A 62 16.97 2.08 -2.01
CA LEU A 62 17.22 1.03 -1.03
C LEU A 62 15.92 0.53 -0.41
N ALA A 63 14.96 1.42 -0.14
CA ALA A 63 13.65 1.05 0.37
C ALA A 63 12.87 0.20 -0.63
N LEU A 64 12.94 0.55 -1.92
CA LEU A 64 12.32 -0.21 -3.00
C LEU A 64 12.91 -1.62 -3.13
N LEU A 65 14.24 -1.72 -3.14
CA LEU A 65 14.92 -3.02 -3.20
C LEU A 65 14.66 -3.88 -1.96
N GLY A 66 14.69 -3.27 -0.77
CA GLY A 66 14.41 -3.95 0.48
C GLY A 66 12.98 -4.48 0.54
N GLY A 67 11.98 -3.68 0.14
CA GLY A 67 10.59 -4.12 0.07
C GLY A 67 10.36 -5.22 -0.97
N ALA A 68 10.96 -5.09 -2.16
CA ALA A 68 10.80 -6.05 -3.25
C ALA A 68 11.39 -7.44 -2.95
N LEU A 69 12.35 -7.55 -2.04
CA LEU A 69 12.95 -8.83 -1.63
C LEU A 69 11.98 -9.76 -0.87
N TYR A 70 10.95 -9.20 -0.23
CA TYR A 70 10.00 -9.91 0.63
C TYR A 70 8.58 -9.97 0.06
N VAL A 71 8.38 -9.47 -1.17
CA VAL A 71 7.11 -9.36 -1.90
C VAL A 71 7.03 -10.36 -3.05
#